data_AF-A0A923NRR4-F1
#
_entry.id   AF-A0A923NRR4-F1
#
_cell.length_a   1.000
_cell.length_b   1.000
_cell.length_c   1.000
_cell.angle_alpha   90.00
_cell.angle_beta   90.00
_cell.angle_gamma   90.00
#
_symmetry.space_group_name_H-M   'P 1'
#
loop_
_entity.id
_entity.type
_entity.pdbx_description
1 polymer ?
#
loop_
_entity_poly.entity_id
_entity_poly.type
_entity_poly.pdbx_seq_one_letter_code
_entity_poly.pdbx_strand_id
1 'polypeptide(L)'
;MRLPVNEIVNGRKTFFITPDTSLMPELYLEDFFVLGYECYFIENDKRVSLDKKIDIIISLFKDVIIFFNIDYNSSEIDWYSYIKNLTASYGNKLSIGVLYTKRQNKEERARIEKKYLFDLGICCGCIQLDYQKKNNFILIEKILYANQAQGRRKNIRALCPSSCTYSLNYNGNQITGTIQDVSLSHFTACDRAGKLNVKLYEKIRDIHINVQGYIFRADAVLLTERQTGSEKIFVFAFTDSAGHNGLDQRIKNFLVSGIYKLMEYNCINLLNEIYTRASKTEDISNILEFNLNA
;
A
#
# COMPACT_ATOMS: atom_id res chain seq x y z
N MET A 1 -12.91 -3.14 -16.94
CA MET A 1 -13.30 -3.91 -15.75
C MET A 1 -12.81 -3.14 -14.55
N ARG A 2 -13.68 -2.74 -13.61
CA ARG A 2 -13.25 -2.07 -12.38
C ARG A 2 -12.46 -3.07 -11.53
N LEU A 3 -11.43 -2.61 -10.83
CA LEU A 3 -10.68 -3.45 -9.92
C LEU A 3 -11.57 -3.84 -8.74
N PRO A 4 -11.50 -5.09 -8.25
CA PRO A 4 -12.31 -5.52 -7.13
C PRO A 4 -11.93 -4.75 -5.86
N VAL A 5 -12.85 -3.94 -5.33
CA VAL A 5 -12.61 -3.09 -4.15
C VAL A 5 -12.16 -3.91 -2.95
N ASN A 6 -12.74 -5.11 -2.76
CA ASN A 6 -12.36 -6.03 -1.69
C ASN A 6 -10.87 -6.39 -1.70
N GLU A 7 -10.23 -6.50 -2.87
CA GLU A 7 -8.80 -6.78 -2.96
C GLU A 7 -7.95 -5.56 -2.61
N ILE A 8 -8.44 -4.34 -2.89
CA ILE A 8 -7.75 -3.08 -2.52
C ILE A 8 -7.80 -2.89 -1.01
N VAL A 9 -8.95 -3.10 -0.36
CA VAL A 9 -9.13 -2.83 1.08
C VAL A 9 -8.50 -3.88 2.00
N ASN A 10 -8.17 -5.05 1.46
CA ASN A 10 -7.53 -6.11 2.23
C ASN A 10 -6.04 -5.83 2.48
N GLY A 11 -5.52 -6.45 3.54
CA GLY A 11 -4.13 -6.29 3.95
C GLY A 11 -3.93 -5.13 4.91
N ARG A 12 -2.78 -5.17 5.60
CA ARG A 12 -2.39 -4.13 6.55
C ARG A 12 -1.88 -2.91 5.79
N LYS A 13 -2.40 -1.73 6.13
CA LYS A 13 -2.01 -0.46 5.49
C LYS A 13 -1.55 0.56 6.52
N THR A 14 -0.58 1.38 6.14
CA THR A 14 -0.08 2.46 6.97
C THR A 14 -0.39 3.81 6.31
N PHE A 15 -1.03 4.71 7.05
CA PHE A 15 -1.33 6.06 6.58
C PHE A 15 -0.56 7.09 7.42
N PHE A 16 0.13 8.00 6.75
CA PHE A 16 0.73 9.17 7.36
C PHE A 16 -0.18 10.36 7.09
N ILE A 17 -0.75 10.93 8.15
CA ILE A 17 -1.71 12.03 8.07
C ILE A 17 -0.95 13.36 8.09
N THR A 18 -1.11 14.12 7.02
CA THR A 18 -0.49 15.43 6.80
C THR A 18 1.00 15.47 7.19
N PRO A 19 1.82 14.53 6.69
CA PRO A 19 3.24 14.48 7.05
C PRO A 19 3.96 15.74 6.58
N ASP A 20 5.00 16.15 7.31
CA ASP A 20 5.91 17.19 6.84
C ASP A 20 6.82 16.61 5.75
N THR A 21 6.48 16.85 4.48
CA THR A 21 7.21 16.33 3.32
C THR A 21 8.63 16.91 3.20
N SER A 22 8.94 18.00 3.92
CA SER A 22 10.29 18.53 4.01
C SER A 22 11.20 17.66 4.89
N LEU A 23 10.64 16.90 5.84
CA LEU A 23 11.36 15.99 6.74
C LEU A 23 11.14 14.52 6.38
N MET A 24 10.00 14.21 5.75
CA MET A 24 9.58 12.89 5.31
C MET A 24 9.10 12.95 3.86
N PRO A 25 10.02 12.95 2.88
CA PRO A 25 9.66 13.04 1.46
C PRO A 25 8.82 11.86 0.98
N GLU A 26 7.97 12.08 -0.02
CA GLU A 26 7.14 11.03 -0.65
C GLU A 26 7.94 9.84 -1.18
N LEU A 27 9.21 10.05 -1.58
CA LEU A 27 10.10 8.97 -2.03
C LEU A 27 10.24 7.84 -0.99
N TYR A 28 10.02 8.13 0.29
CA TYR A 28 10.03 7.11 1.34
C TYR A 28 8.99 6.03 1.12
N LEU A 29 7.86 6.37 0.50
CA LEU A 29 6.79 5.42 0.25
C LEU A 29 7.25 4.34 -0.75
N GLU A 30 8.03 4.70 -1.77
CA GLU A 30 8.65 3.73 -2.68
C GLU A 30 9.69 2.85 -1.96
N ASP A 31 10.53 3.44 -1.11
CA ASP A 31 11.53 2.69 -0.33
C ASP A 31 10.87 1.74 0.69
N PHE A 32 9.82 2.19 1.36
CA PHE A 32 8.99 1.35 2.26
C PHE A 32 8.29 0.22 1.50
N PHE A 33 7.83 0.48 0.28
CA PHE A 33 7.25 -0.54 -0.59
C PHE A 33 8.26 -1.65 -0.93
N VAL A 34 9.53 -1.31 -1.21
CA VAL A 34 10.61 -2.30 -1.43
C VAL A 34 10.81 -3.19 -0.21
N LEU A 35 10.62 -2.62 0.99
CA LEU A 35 10.69 -3.33 2.27
C LEU A 35 9.39 -4.08 2.60
N GLY A 36 8.37 -4.03 1.75
CA GLY A 36 7.11 -4.75 1.96
C GLY A 36 6.10 -4.04 2.88
N TYR A 37 6.30 -2.74 3.14
CA TYR A 37 5.33 -1.91 3.86
C TYR A 37 4.42 -1.16 2.87
N GLU A 38 3.11 -1.33 3.03
CA GLU A 38 2.12 -0.63 2.22
C GLU A 38 1.76 0.70 2.90
N CYS A 39 2.34 1.79 2.40
CA CYS A 39 2.29 3.11 3.01
C CYS A 39 1.68 4.16 2.08
N TYR A 40 0.95 5.12 2.67
CA TYR A 40 0.30 6.21 1.94
C TYR A 40 0.39 7.53 2.71
N PHE A 41 0.46 8.64 1.99
CA PHE A 41 0.25 9.98 2.56
C PHE A 41 -1.20 10.42 2.37
N ILE A 42 -1.77 11.01 3.42
CA ILE A 42 -3.11 11.58 3.39
C ILE A 42 -2.98 13.08 3.67
N GLU A 43 -3.14 13.87 2.62
CA GLU A 43 -3.12 15.32 2.73
C GLU A 43 -4.47 15.86 3.21
N ASN A 44 -4.43 17.04 3.83
CA ASN A 44 -5.63 17.80 4.07
C ASN A 44 -6.01 18.53 2.78
N ASP A 45 -7.23 18.28 2.30
CA ASP A 45 -7.76 18.95 1.12
C ASP A 45 -9.17 19.42 1.45
N LYS A 46 -9.56 20.58 0.92
CA LYS A 46 -10.78 21.30 1.34
C LYS A 46 -12.09 20.59 0.95
N ARG A 47 -12.05 19.44 0.26
CA ARG A 47 -13.27 18.74 -0.19
C ARG A 47 -13.97 18.05 0.98
N VAL A 48 -13.18 17.52 1.92
CA VAL A 48 -13.65 16.75 3.08
C VAL A 48 -12.75 17.10 4.26
N SER A 49 -13.35 17.39 5.41
CA SER A 49 -12.61 17.69 6.64
C SER A 49 -11.69 16.53 7.03
N LEU A 50 -10.57 16.85 7.67
CA LEU A 50 -9.51 15.87 7.92
C LEU A 50 -9.99 14.73 8.84
N ASP A 51 -10.80 15.04 9.84
CA ASP A 51 -11.45 14.07 10.73
C ASP A 51 -12.32 13.07 9.95
N LYS A 52 -13.16 13.56 9.02
CA LYS A 52 -14.01 12.72 8.19
C LYS A 52 -13.20 11.83 7.25
N LYS A 53 -12.06 12.30 6.74
CA LYS A 53 -11.14 11.44 5.95
C LYS A 53 -10.58 10.29 6.78
N ILE A 54 -10.20 10.57 8.02
CA ILE A 54 -9.65 9.57 8.94
C ILE A 54 -10.71 8.53 9.30
N ASP A 55 -11.95 8.96 9.59
CA ASP A 55 -13.06 8.04 9.87
C ASP A 55 -13.36 7.12 8.69
N ILE A 56 -13.30 7.65 7.47
CA ILE A 56 -13.45 6.86 6.24
C ILE A 56 -12.33 5.82 6.12
N ILE A 57 -11.07 6.19 6.37
CA ILE A 57 -9.93 5.27 6.32
C ILE A 57 -10.14 4.13 7.33
N ILE A 58 -10.45 4.45 8.59
CA ILE A 58 -10.65 3.47 9.65
C ILE A 58 -11.82 2.53 9.34
N SER A 59 -12.89 3.07 8.75
CA SER A 59 -14.08 2.29 8.40
C SER A 59 -13.87 1.39 7.18
N LEU A 60 -13.05 1.83 6.22
CA LEU A 60 -12.80 1.12 4.97
C LEU A 60 -11.78 -0.01 5.13
N PHE A 61 -10.72 0.20 5.91
CA PHE A 61 -9.61 -0.75 6.03
C PHE A 61 -9.65 -1.49 7.38
N LYS A 62 -9.59 -2.83 7.33
CA LYS A 62 -9.76 -3.69 8.52
C LYS A 62 -8.53 -3.74 9.44
N ASP A 63 -7.36 -3.41 8.92
CA ASP A 63 -6.09 -3.50 9.63
C ASP A 63 -5.22 -2.30 9.25
N VAL A 64 -5.22 -1.28 10.10
CA VAL A 64 -4.67 0.04 9.76
C VAL A 64 -3.77 0.57 10.85
N ILE A 65 -2.62 1.10 10.42
CA ILE A 65 -1.71 1.90 11.24
C ILE A 65 -1.83 3.35 10.77
N ILE A 66 -2.03 4.29 11.70
CA ILE A 66 -2.13 5.72 11.40
C ILE A 66 -1.07 6.48 12.18
N PHE A 67 -0.27 7.27 11.48
CA PHE A 67 0.68 8.22 12.05
C PHE A 67 0.19 9.65 11.85
N PHE A 68 -0.03 10.37 12.95
CA PHE A 68 -0.47 11.77 12.90
C PHE A 68 0.71 12.72 13.01
N ASN A 69 0.86 13.66 12.08
CA ASN A 69 1.76 14.79 12.27
C ASN A 69 1.12 15.83 13.22
N ILE A 70 1.49 15.79 14.49
CA ILE A 70 0.87 16.66 15.52
C ILE A 70 1.33 18.13 15.43
N ASP A 71 2.34 18.42 14.60
CA ASP A 71 2.76 19.79 14.30
C ASP A 71 2.00 20.41 13.12
N TYR A 72 1.22 19.61 12.41
CA TYR A 72 0.35 20.15 11.37
C TYR A 72 -0.69 21.07 12.02
N ASN A 73 -0.64 22.35 11.65
CA ASN A 73 -1.54 23.35 12.19
C ASN A 73 -2.91 23.23 11.53
N SER A 74 -3.85 22.58 12.22
CA SER A 74 -5.26 22.54 11.85
C SER A 74 -6.06 23.38 12.84
N SER A 75 -6.82 24.36 12.35
CA SER A 75 -7.75 25.13 13.18
C SER A 75 -8.93 24.28 13.69
N GLU A 76 -9.16 23.11 13.09
CA GLU A 76 -10.31 22.26 13.34
C GLU A 76 -10.02 21.10 14.29
N ILE A 77 -8.74 20.79 14.53
CA ILE A 77 -8.34 19.58 15.27
C ILE A 77 -7.38 19.93 16.41
N ASP A 78 -7.84 19.71 17.65
CA ASP A 78 -6.91 19.50 18.77
C ASP A 78 -6.41 18.05 18.74
N TRP A 79 -5.18 17.87 18.28
CA TRP A 79 -4.59 16.54 18.05
C TRP A 79 -4.67 15.61 19.26
N TYR A 80 -4.48 16.15 20.46
CA TYR A 80 -4.52 15.32 21.66
C TYR A 80 -5.92 14.80 21.96
N SER A 81 -6.92 15.69 22.05
CA SER A 81 -8.29 15.28 22.33
C SER A 81 -8.84 14.40 21.22
N TYR A 82 -8.48 14.69 19.96
CA TYR A 82 -8.87 13.90 18.81
C TYR A 82 -8.30 12.47 18.87
N ILE A 83 -6.98 12.31 19.05
CA ILE A 83 -6.34 10.99 19.15
C ILE A 83 -6.85 10.23 20.39
N LYS A 84 -7.09 10.92 21.50
CA LYS A 84 -7.70 10.34 22.70
C LYS A 84 -9.07 9.73 22.40
N ASN A 85 -9.93 10.47 21.70
CA ASN A 85 -11.25 10.00 21.31
C ASN A 85 -11.18 8.81 20.36
N LEU A 86 -10.28 8.83 19.37
CA LEU A 86 -10.06 7.69 18.48
C LEU A 86 -9.61 6.44 19.24
N THR A 87 -8.65 6.60 20.15
CA THR A 87 -8.14 5.50 20.98
C THR A 87 -9.25 4.90 21.85
N ALA A 88 -10.12 5.74 22.41
CA ALA A 88 -11.27 5.28 23.20
C ALA A 88 -12.33 4.56 22.34
N SER A 89 -12.61 5.05 21.13
CA SER A 89 -13.64 4.49 20.24
C SER A 89 -13.22 3.18 19.58
N TYR A 90 -11.96 3.07 19.14
CA TYR A 90 -11.50 1.92 18.34
C TYR A 90 -10.60 0.96 19.13
N GLY A 91 -10.04 1.39 20.26
CA GLY A 91 -9.16 0.58 21.10
C GLY A 91 -8.05 -0.08 20.29
N ASN A 92 -7.84 -1.38 20.53
CA ASN A 92 -6.78 -2.16 19.90
C ASN A 92 -7.01 -2.45 18.40
N LYS A 93 -8.15 -2.07 17.82
CA LYS A 93 -8.40 -2.23 16.37
C LYS A 93 -7.65 -1.21 15.53
N LEU A 94 -7.24 -0.11 16.12
CA LEU A 94 -6.53 0.97 15.45
C LEU A 94 -5.14 1.13 16.07
N SER A 95 -4.11 1.01 15.24
CA SER A 95 -2.73 1.21 15.67
C SER A 95 -2.30 2.65 15.41
N ILE A 96 -1.98 3.40 16.47
CA ILE A 96 -1.73 4.85 16.37
C ILE A 96 -0.29 5.19 16.74
N GLY A 97 0.35 6.01 15.92
CA GLY A 97 1.60 6.69 16.21
C GLY A 97 1.48 8.20 15.99
N VAL A 98 2.46 8.96 16.49
CA VAL A 98 2.55 10.39 16.22
C VAL A 98 3.94 10.76 15.69
N LEU A 99 3.98 11.72 14.76
CA LEU A 99 5.17 12.34 14.22
C LEU A 99 5.20 13.81 14.65
N TYR A 100 6.38 14.32 14.98
CA TYR A 100 6.57 15.74 15.28
C TYR A 100 8.00 16.18 14.97
N THR A 101 8.16 17.44 14.63
CA THR A 101 9.44 18.09 14.33
C THR A 101 10.36 18.08 15.55
N LYS A 102 11.67 18.01 15.31
CA LYS A 102 12.70 18.10 16.34
C LYS A 102 12.49 19.27 17.31
N ARG A 103 12.36 18.96 18.60
CA ARG A 103 12.34 19.91 19.71
C ARG A 103 13.74 20.00 20.29
N GLN A 104 14.27 21.23 20.38
CA GLN A 104 15.59 21.49 20.96
C GLN A 104 15.57 21.38 22.49
N ASN A 105 14.44 21.72 23.11
CA ASN A 105 14.26 21.62 24.56
C ASN A 105 13.88 20.19 24.95
N LYS A 106 14.70 19.58 25.84
CA LYS A 106 14.48 18.22 26.36
C LYS A 106 13.18 18.10 27.17
N GLU A 107 12.80 19.13 27.92
CA GLU A 107 11.55 19.11 28.70
C GLU A 107 10.33 19.13 27.80
N GLU A 108 10.36 19.92 26.73
CA GLU A 108 9.26 19.97 25.75
C GLU A 108 9.06 18.60 25.10
N ARG A 109 10.17 17.99 24.66
CA ARG A 109 10.18 16.62 24.13
C ARG A 109 9.59 15.63 25.14
N ALA A 110 10.09 15.64 26.37
CA ALA A 110 9.62 14.72 27.41
C ALA A 110 8.13 14.92 27.75
N ARG A 111 7.62 16.16 27.68
CA ARG A 111 6.19 16.46 27.85
C ARG A 111 5.35 15.87 26.72
N ILE A 112 5.78 15.99 25.46
CA ILE A 112 5.08 15.38 24.32
C ILE A 112 5.10 13.86 24.44
N GLU A 113 6.27 13.26 24.70
CA GLU A 113 6.41 11.81 24.84
C GLU A 113 5.55 11.28 26.01
N LYS A 114 5.56 11.96 27.17
CA LYS A 114 4.67 11.64 28.29
C LYS A 114 3.20 11.66 27.87
N LYS A 115 2.78 12.76 27.25
CA LYS A 115 1.40 13.02 26.83
C LYS A 115 0.87 11.93 25.91
N TYR A 116 1.65 11.49 24.93
CA TYR A 116 1.18 10.51 23.94
C TYR A 116 1.50 9.05 24.30
N LEU A 117 2.70 8.75 24.81
CA LEU A 117 3.09 7.37 25.10
C LEU A 117 2.55 6.86 26.43
N PHE A 118 2.51 7.71 27.46
CA PHE A 118 2.16 7.28 28.83
C PHE A 118 0.73 7.65 29.19
N ASP A 119 0.32 8.90 28.93
CA ASP A 119 -1.01 9.37 29.32
C ASP A 119 -2.10 8.83 28.38
N LEU A 120 -1.83 8.77 27.07
CA LEU A 120 -2.75 8.16 26.08
C LEU A 120 -2.49 6.68 25.79
N GLY A 121 -1.24 6.22 25.91
CA GLY A 121 -0.90 4.82 25.67
C GLY A 121 -0.89 4.41 24.18
N ILE A 122 -0.51 5.31 23.26
CA ILE A 122 -0.45 4.95 21.83
C ILE A 122 0.60 3.86 21.57
N CYS A 123 0.30 2.94 20.64
CA CYS A 123 1.09 1.73 20.45
C CYS A 123 2.20 1.83 19.39
N CYS A 124 2.09 2.71 18.40
CA CYS A 124 3.08 2.84 17.31
C CYS A 124 4.14 3.90 17.58
N GLY A 125 4.21 4.43 18.80
CA GLY A 125 5.29 5.30 19.23
C GLY A 125 5.09 6.79 18.91
N CYS A 126 6.05 7.58 19.41
CA CYS A 126 6.08 9.03 19.33
C CYS A 126 7.42 9.42 18.69
N ILE A 127 7.38 9.69 17.38
CA ILE A 127 8.57 9.81 16.53
C ILE A 127 8.93 11.28 16.35
N GLN A 128 10.10 11.65 16.87
CA GLN A 128 10.69 12.94 16.61
C GLN A 128 11.45 12.90 15.27
N LEU A 129 11.01 13.69 14.29
CA LEU A 129 11.66 13.83 13.00
C LEU A 129 12.88 14.76 13.11
N ASP A 130 14.03 14.26 12.70
CA ASP A 130 15.27 15.01 12.54
C ASP A 130 15.27 15.84 11.24
N TYR A 131 16.09 16.90 11.19
CA TYR A 131 16.33 17.66 9.96
C TYR A 131 17.06 16.81 8.91
N GLN A 132 17.86 15.84 9.35
CA GLN A 132 18.48 14.87 8.46
C GLN A 132 17.46 13.80 8.05
N LYS A 133 16.85 13.99 6.89
CA LYS A 133 15.92 13.05 6.24
C LYS A 133 16.31 11.59 6.44
N LYS A 134 17.51 11.18 6.04
CA LYS A 134 17.98 9.78 6.12
C LYS A 134 17.79 9.14 7.50
N ASN A 135 17.97 9.90 8.58
CA ASN A 135 17.76 9.40 9.94
C ASN A 135 16.27 9.12 10.20
N ASN A 136 15.37 9.94 9.67
CA ASN A 136 13.93 9.75 9.76
C ASN A 136 13.50 8.47 9.05
N PHE A 137 14.05 8.16 7.87
CA PHE A 137 13.72 6.93 7.17
C PHE A 137 14.02 5.71 8.04
N ILE A 138 15.25 5.62 8.56
CA ILE A 138 15.71 4.52 9.42
C ILE A 138 14.87 4.43 10.70
N LEU A 139 14.51 5.57 11.28
CA LEU A 139 13.71 5.62 12.50
C LEU A 139 12.29 5.10 12.24
N ILE A 140 11.63 5.60 11.19
CA ILE A 140 10.28 5.18 10.81
C ILE A 140 10.28 3.71 10.41
N GLU A 141 11.25 3.25 9.61
CA GLU A 141 11.41 1.84 9.25
C GLU A 141 11.45 0.92 10.48
N LYS A 142 12.25 1.27 11.50
CA LYS A 142 12.33 0.49 12.74
C LYS A 142 10.99 0.42 13.47
N ILE A 143 10.24 1.51 13.47
CA ILE A 143 8.90 1.54 14.07
C ILE A 143 7.91 0.71 13.25
N LEU A 144 7.91 0.82 11.93
CA LEU A 144 7.09 -0.01 11.04
C LEU A 144 7.39 -1.50 11.24
N TYR A 145 8.67 -1.85 11.35
CA TYR A 145 9.10 -3.21 11.66
C TYR A 145 8.58 -3.69 13.02
N ALA A 146 8.79 -2.90 14.08
CA ALA A 146 8.35 -3.24 15.45
C ALA A 146 6.83 -3.42 15.55
N ASN A 147 6.07 -2.68 14.76
CA ASN A 147 4.60 -2.77 14.70
C ASN A 147 4.10 -3.82 13.70
N GLN A 148 4.99 -4.63 13.12
CA GLN A 148 4.64 -5.63 12.11
C GLN A 148 3.78 -5.00 11.00
N ALA A 149 4.22 -3.85 10.48
CA ALA A 149 3.50 -3.12 9.45
C ALA A 149 3.51 -3.86 8.09
N GLN A 150 4.41 -4.84 7.91
CA GLN A 150 4.36 -5.75 6.77
C GLN A 150 3.09 -6.59 6.84
N GLY A 151 2.38 -6.70 5.73
CA GLY A 151 1.28 -7.64 5.62
C GLY A 151 1.76 -9.09 5.68
N ARG A 152 0.82 -10.04 5.54
CA ARG A 152 1.13 -11.48 5.48
C ARG A 152 2.09 -11.87 4.35
N ARG A 153 2.21 -11.03 3.32
CA ARG A 153 3.06 -11.27 2.14
C ARG A 153 4.32 -10.45 2.25
N LYS A 154 5.47 -11.09 1.99
CA LYS A 154 6.79 -10.43 1.96
C LYS A 154 6.87 -9.33 0.89
N ASN A 155 6.25 -9.56 -0.26
CA ASN A 155 6.19 -8.58 -1.35
C ASN A 155 4.75 -8.14 -1.57
N ILE A 156 4.56 -6.83 -1.66
CA ILE A 156 3.25 -6.23 -1.95
C ILE A 156 2.88 -6.53 -3.40
N ARG A 157 1.59 -6.80 -3.62
CA ARG A 157 1.01 -7.05 -4.94
C ARG A 157 0.18 -5.84 -5.33
N ALA A 158 0.45 -5.28 -6.50
CA ALA A 158 -0.39 -4.27 -7.11
C ALA A 158 -1.41 -4.94 -8.02
N LEU A 159 -2.68 -4.56 -7.89
CA LEU A 159 -3.73 -4.99 -8.80
C LEU A 159 -3.58 -4.31 -10.15
N CYS A 160 -3.71 -5.10 -11.21
CA CYS A 160 -3.47 -4.67 -12.57
C CYS A 160 -4.79 -4.41 -13.31
N PRO A 161 -4.96 -3.23 -13.95
CA PRO A 161 -6.05 -3.03 -14.89
C PRO A 161 -5.84 -3.88 -16.15
N SER A 162 -6.86 -3.96 -17.00
CA SER A 162 -6.83 -4.74 -18.25
C SER A 162 -5.78 -4.30 -19.27
N SER A 163 -5.15 -3.13 -19.09
CA SER A 163 -4.03 -2.67 -19.90
C SER A 163 -2.69 -3.33 -19.54
N CYS A 164 -2.59 -4.01 -18.40
CA CYS A 164 -1.43 -4.81 -18.04
C CYS A 164 -1.52 -6.18 -18.72
N THR A 165 -0.50 -6.52 -19.51
CA THR A 165 -0.54 -7.69 -20.39
C THR A 165 0.74 -8.50 -20.32
N TYR A 166 0.64 -9.75 -20.74
CA TYR A 166 1.79 -10.61 -21.00
C TYR A 166 1.69 -11.23 -22.39
N SER A 167 2.85 -11.58 -22.94
CA SER A 167 2.99 -12.38 -24.16
C SER A 167 4.14 -13.36 -23.96
N LEU A 168 3.93 -14.63 -24.30
CA LEU A 168 4.93 -15.68 -24.20
C LEU A 168 4.80 -16.65 -25.36
N ASN A 169 5.88 -17.35 -25.66
CA ASN A 169 5.88 -18.46 -26.60
C ASN A 169 5.92 -19.77 -25.83
N TYR A 170 4.97 -20.66 -26.12
CA TYR A 170 4.89 -21.96 -25.48
C TYR A 170 4.39 -23.02 -26.47
N ASN A 171 5.15 -24.12 -26.61
CA ASN A 171 4.88 -25.19 -27.58
C ASN A 171 4.63 -24.68 -29.01
N GLY A 172 5.41 -23.70 -29.46
CA GLY A 172 5.29 -23.09 -30.79
C GLY A 172 4.12 -22.13 -30.96
N ASN A 173 3.28 -21.94 -29.95
CA ASN A 173 2.17 -20.99 -29.98
C ASN A 173 2.55 -19.71 -29.25
N GLN A 174 2.21 -18.57 -29.86
CA GLN A 174 2.23 -17.29 -29.17
C GLN A 174 0.95 -17.16 -28.33
N ILE A 175 1.13 -16.96 -27.03
CA ILE A 175 0.05 -16.82 -26.05
C ILE A 175 0.10 -15.41 -25.48
N THR A 176 -1.03 -14.73 -25.51
CA THR A 176 -1.19 -13.39 -24.93
C THR A 176 -2.34 -13.40 -23.93
N GLY A 177 -2.23 -12.57 -22.90
CA GLY A 177 -3.28 -12.43 -21.90
C GLY A 177 -3.11 -11.18 -21.05
N THR A 178 -3.92 -11.09 -20.00
CA THR A 178 -3.89 -9.98 -19.06
C THR A 178 -3.26 -10.39 -17.75
N ILE A 179 -2.70 -9.43 -17.02
CA ILE A 179 -2.18 -9.63 -15.68
C ILE A 179 -3.24 -9.16 -14.69
N GLN A 180 -3.57 -9.98 -13.69
CA GLN A 180 -4.50 -9.65 -12.62
C GLN A 180 -3.81 -8.89 -11.49
N ASP A 181 -2.63 -9.36 -11.08
CA ASP A 181 -1.81 -8.71 -10.07
C ASP A 181 -0.32 -8.98 -10.32
N VAL A 182 0.53 -8.07 -9.84
CA VAL A 182 1.99 -8.16 -9.98
C VAL A 182 2.71 -7.68 -8.72
N SER A 183 3.83 -8.31 -8.40
CA SER A 183 4.78 -7.91 -7.37
C SER A 183 6.20 -8.02 -7.91
N LEU A 184 7.21 -7.65 -7.12
CA LEU A 184 8.62 -7.84 -7.48
C LEU A 184 9.07 -9.31 -7.58
N SER A 185 8.19 -10.26 -7.28
CA SER A 185 8.51 -11.69 -7.22
C SER A 185 7.57 -12.59 -8.00
N HIS A 186 6.34 -12.14 -8.25
CA HIS A 186 5.29 -12.95 -8.85
C HIS A 186 4.38 -12.08 -9.71
N PHE A 187 3.70 -12.70 -10.66
CA PHE A 187 2.55 -12.13 -11.33
C PHE A 187 1.47 -13.20 -11.54
N THR A 188 0.22 -12.77 -11.59
CA THR A 188 -0.93 -13.61 -11.88
C THR A 188 -1.40 -13.36 -13.30
N ALA A 189 -1.30 -14.37 -14.16
CA ALA A 189 -1.77 -14.35 -15.53
C ALA A 189 -3.21 -14.87 -15.62
N CYS A 190 -4.06 -14.13 -16.34
CA CYS A 190 -5.38 -14.58 -16.74
C CYS A 190 -5.35 -14.93 -18.23
N ASP A 191 -5.70 -16.17 -18.53
CA ASP A 191 -5.85 -16.64 -19.90
C ASP A 191 -7.33 -16.80 -20.25
N ARG A 192 -7.88 -15.79 -20.92
CA ARG A 192 -9.27 -15.82 -21.40
C ARG A 192 -9.48 -16.70 -22.62
N ALA A 193 -8.42 -16.98 -23.37
CA ALA A 193 -8.52 -17.78 -24.59
C ALA A 193 -8.44 -19.28 -24.31
N GLY A 194 -8.07 -19.70 -23.09
CA GLY A 194 -7.91 -21.10 -22.69
C GLY A 194 -6.77 -21.81 -23.43
N LYS A 195 -5.79 -21.05 -23.93
CA LYS A 195 -4.64 -21.54 -24.70
C LYS A 195 -3.42 -21.84 -23.83
N LEU A 196 -3.36 -21.29 -22.62
CA LEU A 196 -2.26 -21.46 -21.68
C LEU A 196 -2.41 -22.82 -20.98
N ASN A 197 -1.53 -23.74 -21.35
CA ASN A 197 -1.47 -25.11 -20.80
C ASN A 197 -0.05 -25.45 -20.34
N VAL A 198 0.49 -24.59 -19.49
CA VAL A 198 1.83 -24.73 -18.89
C VAL A 198 1.72 -25.69 -17.71
N LYS A 199 2.66 -26.63 -17.55
CA LYS A 199 2.64 -27.55 -16.40
C LYS A 199 3.13 -26.85 -15.14
N LEU A 200 2.64 -27.30 -13.98
CA LEU A 200 3.16 -26.81 -12.71
C LEU A 200 4.68 -27.05 -12.62
N TYR A 201 5.37 -26.06 -12.07
CA TYR A 201 6.82 -25.96 -11.93
C TYR A 201 7.61 -25.88 -13.24
N GLU A 202 6.93 -25.70 -14.37
CA GLU A 202 7.58 -25.47 -15.64
C GLU A 202 8.09 -24.03 -15.75
N LYS A 203 9.34 -23.88 -16.20
CA LYS A 203 9.98 -22.59 -16.44
C LYS A 203 9.68 -22.11 -17.86
N ILE A 204 9.05 -20.95 -17.96
CA ILE A 204 8.86 -20.21 -19.21
C ILE A 204 9.93 -19.13 -19.29
N ARG A 205 10.57 -19.03 -20.47
CA ARG A 205 11.62 -18.05 -20.73
C ARG A 205 11.10 -16.90 -21.56
N ASP A 206 11.74 -15.73 -21.42
CA ASP A 206 11.50 -14.55 -22.26
C ASP A 206 10.01 -14.15 -22.34
N ILE A 207 9.34 -14.10 -21.18
CA ILE A 207 7.97 -13.61 -21.09
C ILE A 207 8.02 -12.09 -21.25
N HIS A 208 7.33 -11.57 -22.26
CA HIS A 208 7.17 -10.13 -22.45
C HIS A 208 6.04 -9.64 -21.57
N ILE A 209 6.34 -8.72 -20.66
CA ILE A 209 5.38 -8.18 -19.70
C ILE A 209 5.27 -6.68 -19.87
N ASN A 210 4.04 -6.18 -19.86
CA ASN A 210 3.72 -4.77 -19.81
C ASN A 210 2.89 -4.48 -18.55
N VAL A 211 3.45 -3.68 -17.64
CA VAL A 211 2.72 -3.16 -16.48
C VAL A 211 2.57 -1.66 -16.66
N GLN A 212 1.44 -1.20 -17.19
CA GLN A 212 1.16 0.23 -17.43
C GLN A 212 2.30 1.01 -18.12
N GLY A 213 2.83 0.49 -19.23
CA GLY A 213 3.91 1.12 -19.99
C GLY A 213 5.31 0.75 -19.52
N TYR A 214 5.46 0.10 -18.35
CA TYR A 214 6.70 -0.54 -17.95
C TYR A 214 6.82 -1.89 -18.66
N ILE A 215 7.54 -1.90 -19.78
CA ILE A 215 7.75 -3.07 -20.62
C ILE A 215 9.08 -3.73 -20.25
N PHE A 216 9.05 -5.02 -19.92
CA PHE A 216 10.24 -5.80 -19.60
C PHE A 216 10.09 -7.25 -20.04
N ARG A 217 11.21 -7.96 -20.04
CA ARG A 217 11.27 -9.41 -20.29
C ARG A 217 11.72 -10.10 -19.03
N ALA A 218 11.10 -11.22 -18.69
CA ALA A 218 11.49 -12.02 -17.53
C ALA A 218 11.25 -13.50 -17.80
N ASP A 219 12.07 -14.33 -17.14
CA ASP A 219 11.78 -15.74 -16.99
C ASP A 219 10.87 -15.95 -15.78
N ALA A 220 10.01 -16.97 -15.82
CA ALA A 220 9.18 -17.31 -14.68
C ALA A 220 8.81 -18.79 -14.61
N VAL A 221 8.53 -19.29 -13.42
CA VAL A 221 8.07 -20.65 -13.16
C VAL A 221 6.61 -20.63 -12.74
N LEU A 222 5.78 -21.47 -13.35
CA LEU A 222 4.39 -21.63 -12.92
C LEU A 222 4.34 -22.33 -11.56
N LEU A 223 3.82 -21.70 -10.51
CA LEU A 223 3.72 -22.29 -9.18
C LEU A 223 2.33 -22.83 -8.86
N THR A 224 1.29 -22.20 -9.38
CA THR A 224 -0.09 -22.56 -9.04
C THR A 224 -1.02 -22.22 -10.20
N GLU A 225 -1.97 -23.12 -10.45
CA GLU A 225 -3.12 -22.89 -11.32
C GLU A 225 -4.39 -22.98 -10.46
N ARG A 226 -5.36 -22.09 -10.68
CA ARG A 226 -6.68 -22.18 -10.04
C ARG A 226 -7.78 -21.84 -11.03
N GLN A 227 -8.92 -22.49 -10.87
CA GLN A 227 -10.16 -22.13 -11.55
C GLN A 227 -10.90 -21.08 -10.70
N THR A 228 -11.22 -19.92 -11.29
CA THR A 228 -12.02 -18.88 -10.65
C THR A 228 -13.23 -18.59 -11.54
N GLY A 229 -14.37 -19.22 -11.22
CA GLY A 229 -15.55 -19.21 -12.09
C GLY A 229 -15.23 -19.85 -13.45
N SER A 230 -15.43 -19.13 -14.54
CA SER A 230 -15.11 -19.59 -15.90
C SER A 230 -13.65 -19.33 -16.31
N GLU A 231 -12.90 -18.50 -15.58
CA GLU A 231 -11.52 -18.14 -15.94
C GLU A 231 -10.49 -19.02 -15.19
N LYS A 232 -9.40 -19.36 -15.88
CA LYS A 232 -8.21 -19.95 -15.26
C LYS A 232 -7.20 -18.88 -14.93
N ILE A 233 -6.70 -18.92 -13.69
CA ILE A 233 -5.63 -18.04 -13.22
C ILE A 233 -4.36 -18.84 -12.97
N PHE A 234 -3.23 -18.26 -13.36
CA PHE A 234 -1.92 -18.87 -13.31
C PHE A 234 -0.97 -17.97 -12.54
N VAL A 235 -0.41 -18.46 -11.44
CA VAL A 235 0.52 -17.70 -10.60
C VAL A 235 1.94 -18.09 -10.95
N PHE A 236 2.65 -17.16 -11.55
CA PHE A 236 4.05 -17.31 -11.95
C PHE A 236 4.97 -16.64 -10.94
N ALA A 237 6.08 -17.28 -10.60
CA ALA A 237 7.19 -16.69 -9.84
C ALA A 237 8.31 -16.32 -10.79
N PHE A 238 8.79 -15.08 -10.72
CA PHE A 238 9.94 -14.64 -11.52
C PHE A 238 11.20 -15.41 -11.16
N THR A 239 12.08 -15.61 -12.13
CA THR A 239 13.43 -16.11 -11.92
C THR A 239 14.46 -15.18 -12.55
N ASP A 240 15.57 -14.96 -11.86
CA ASP A 240 16.66 -14.12 -12.35
C ASP A 240 17.48 -14.86 -13.42
N SER A 241 18.41 -14.14 -14.03
CA SER A 241 19.31 -14.69 -15.06
C SER A 241 20.20 -15.84 -14.57
N ALA A 242 20.42 -15.96 -13.26
CA ALA A 242 21.16 -17.05 -12.63
C ALA A 242 20.25 -18.22 -12.19
N GLY A 243 18.92 -18.09 -12.36
CA GLY A 243 17.93 -19.11 -11.99
C GLY A 243 17.46 -19.05 -10.54
N HIS A 244 17.84 -18.01 -9.77
CA HIS A 244 17.30 -17.80 -8.43
C HIS A 244 15.90 -17.17 -8.46
N ASN A 245 15.21 -17.20 -7.32
CA ASN A 245 13.89 -16.62 -7.18
C ASN A 245 13.92 -15.09 -7.23
N GLY A 246 13.07 -14.50 -8.08
CA GLY A 246 12.89 -13.05 -8.21
C GLY A 246 13.30 -12.51 -9.58
N LEU A 247 13.24 -11.19 -9.73
CA LEU A 247 13.70 -10.48 -10.92
C LEU A 247 15.19 -10.12 -10.80
N ASP A 248 15.88 -10.03 -11.92
CA ASP A 248 17.21 -9.40 -11.97
C ASP A 248 17.17 -7.99 -11.36
N GLN A 249 18.22 -7.62 -10.61
CA GLN A 249 18.24 -6.37 -9.84
C GLN A 249 17.97 -5.12 -10.71
N ARG A 250 18.42 -5.11 -11.97
CA ARG A 250 18.17 -4.02 -12.91
C ARG A 250 16.67 -3.89 -13.22
N ILE A 251 16.00 -5.00 -13.51
CA ILE A 251 14.56 -5.03 -13.80
C ILE A 251 13.78 -4.69 -12.53
N LYS A 252 14.19 -5.25 -11.39
CA LYS A 252 13.61 -4.93 -10.09
C LYS A 252 13.62 -3.42 -9.83
N ASN A 253 14.77 -2.76 -9.95
CA ASN A 253 14.89 -1.31 -9.75
C ASN A 253 14.03 -0.51 -10.72
N PHE A 254 13.92 -0.96 -11.98
CA PHE A 254 13.06 -0.32 -12.98
C PHE A 254 11.56 -0.43 -12.64
N LEU A 255 11.14 -1.55 -12.03
CA LEU A 255 9.73 -1.82 -11.75
C LEU A 255 9.23 -1.32 -10.40
N VAL A 256 10.10 -1.05 -9.42
CA VAL A 256 9.70 -0.57 -8.09
C VAL A 256 8.76 0.62 -8.19
N SER A 257 9.17 1.70 -8.87
CA SER A 257 8.33 2.90 -9.00
C SER A 257 7.03 2.61 -9.77
N GLY A 258 7.09 1.76 -10.81
CA GLY A 258 5.90 1.41 -11.59
C GLY A 258 4.84 0.62 -10.82
N ILE A 259 5.27 -0.39 -10.06
CA ILE A 259 4.36 -1.21 -9.24
C ILE A 259 3.86 -0.41 -8.04
N TYR A 260 4.72 0.39 -7.40
CA TYR A 260 4.31 1.30 -6.33
C TYR A 260 3.22 2.27 -6.81
N LYS A 261 3.45 2.99 -7.92
CA LYS A 261 2.47 3.93 -8.48
C LYS A 261 1.15 3.28 -8.83
N LEU A 262 1.18 2.04 -9.35
CA LEU A 262 -0.02 1.28 -9.63
C LEU A 262 -0.82 1.00 -8.35
N MET A 263 -0.14 0.53 -7.29
CA MET A 263 -0.75 0.29 -5.98
C MET A 263 -1.29 1.58 -5.36
N GLU A 264 -0.49 2.64 -5.36
CA GLU A 264 -0.85 3.97 -4.88
C GLU A 264 -2.09 4.51 -5.58
N TYR A 265 -2.08 4.52 -6.91
CA TYR A 265 -3.20 4.96 -7.73
C TYR A 265 -4.48 4.21 -7.39
N ASN A 266 -4.42 2.89 -7.23
CA ASN A 266 -5.60 2.08 -6.90
C ASN A 266 -6.21 2.47 -5.55
N CYS A 267 -5.38 2.62 -4.50
CA CYS A 267 -5.85 2.98 -3.17
C CYS A 267 -6.33 4.44 -3.10
N ILE A 268 -5.53 5.38 -3.61
CA ILE A 268 -5.83 6.81 -3.56
C ILE A 268 -7.05 7.15 -4.41
N ASN A 269 -7.27 6.51 -5.55
CA ASN A 269 -8.51 6.74 -6.32
C ASN A 269 -9.75 6.22 -5.62
N LEU A 270 -9.68 5.03 -5.01
CA LEU A 270 -10.79 4.53 -4.20
C LEU A 270 -11.15 5.53 -3.10
N LEU A 271 -10.14 6.02 -2.38
CA LEU A 271 -10.34 7.05 -1.35
C LEU A 271 -10.92 8.35 -1.95
N ASN A 272 -10.37 8.84 -3.06
CA ASN A 272 -10.87 10.05 -3.72
C ASN A 272 -12.32 9.93 -4.19
N GLU A 273 -12.73 8.78 -4.73
CA GLU A 273 -14.12 8.51 -5.12
C GLU A 273 -15.04 8.55 -3.90
N ILE A 274 -14.62 7.93 -2.79
CA ILE A 274 -15.39 7.92 -1.53
C ILE A 274 -15.45 9.34 -0.95
N TYR A 275 -14.34 10.07 -0.89
CA TYR A 275 -14.29 11.45 -0.41
C TYR A 275 -15.19 12.38 -1.24
N THR A 276 -15.18 12.23 -2.56
CA THR A 276 -16.03 13.04 -3.46
C THR A 276 -17.52 12.76 -3.26
N ARG A 277 -17.89 11.55 -2.84
CA ARG A 277 -19.27 11.24 -2.45
C ARG A 277 -19.58 11.74 -1.05
N ALA A 278 -18.67 11.56 -0.11
CA ALA A 278 -18.79 12.03 1.27
C ALA A 278 -18.82 13.56 1.40
N SER A 279 -18.32 14.30 0.40
CA SER A 279 -18.49 15.76 0.34
C SER A 279 -19.91 16.18 -0.08
N LYS A 280 -20.72 15.25 -0.58
CA LYS A 280 -22.09 15.50 -1.09
C LYS A 280 -23.18 14.90 -0.19
N THR A 281 -22.82 14.05 0.78
CA THR A 281 -23.74 13.43 1.74
C THR A 281 -23.04 13.13 3.07
N GLU A 282 -23.81 13.13 4.16
CA GLU A 282 -23.30 12.81 5.50
C GLU A 282 -23.29 11.31 5.80
N ASP A 283 -24.01 10.48 5.03
CA ASP A 283 -24.12 9.05 5.30
C ASP A 283 -22.95 8.25 4.71
N ILE A 284 -21.94 8.01 5.55
CA ILE A 284 -20.73 7.25 5.22
C ILE A 284 -21.05 5.76 5.02
N SER A 285 -21.98 5.19 5.79
CA SER A 285 -22.31 3.76 5.76
C SER A 285 -22.84 3.34 4.38
N ASN A 286 -23.77 4.13 3.84
CA ASN A 286 -24.33 3.90 2.50
C ASN A 286 -23.27 4.04 1.39
N ILE A 287 -22.29 4.94 1.54
CA ILE A 287 -21.18 5.08 0.57
C ILE A 287 -20.27 3.85 0.62
N LEU A 288 -19.94 3.36 1.81
CA LEU A 288 -19.07 2.20 1.97
C LEU A 288 -19.72 0.92 1.45
N GLU A 289 -21.00 0.68 1.76
CA GLU A 289 -21.75 -0.48 1.25
C GLU A 289 -21.83 -0.48 -0.28
N PHE A 290 -22.11 0.67 -0.90
CA PHE A 290 -22.14 0.76 -2.36
C PHE A 290 -20.78 0.40 -2.99
N ASN A 291 -19.67 0.87 -2.41
CA ASN A 291 -18.35 0.63 -3.00
C ASN A 291 -17.80 -0.77 -2.70
N LEU A 292 -18.13 -1.37 -1.56
CA LEU A 292 -17.70 -2.75 -1.24
C LEU A 292 -18.45 -3.80 -2.06
N ASN A 293 -19.65 -3.47 -2.55
CA ASN A 293 -20.49 -4.34 -3.38
C ASN A 293 -20.36 -4.10 -4.90
N ALA A 294 -19.55 -3.12 -5.32
CA ALA A 294 -19.33 -2.74 -6.73
C ALA A 294 -18.00 -3.25 -7.28
#